data_AF-A0A0C3I6N5-F1
#
_entry.id   AF-A0A0C3I6N5-F1
#
_cell.length_a   1.000
_cell.length_b   1.000
_cell.length_c   1.000
_cell.angle_alpha   90.00
_cell.angle_beta   90.00
_cell.angle_gamma   90.00
#
_symmetry.space_group_name_H-M   'P 1'
#
loop_
_entity.id
_entity.type
_entity.pdbx_description
1 polymer ?
#
loop_
_entity_poly.entity_id
_entity_poly.type
_entity_poly.pdbx_seq_one_letter_code
_entity_poly.pdbx_strand_id
1 'polypeptide(L)'
;MKDTPPLRWQLLPLVAVVTLLSTLAQADDSVLSIKHANDGMASSDDGHFTSGFELNWTFQPEAQSWTQRLATALPDSLIGSADMAAFRLVHQIYTPNNIEQRGLIEDDRPYAGIVYGGISLYEDVPMGNWRQATDLHLDIGLVGPSSLADSIQREVHRITESDRPSGWDNQLGDEAIVNVAMRRQWWYSSPLMGKQFAHGPSVSAALGNLYTYASAGYSVRWGDEAPSIPTLTPSPGSRYHMTGKEGWQWYLFASVDGYYMAQNLTLDGNTFRNSHSVDRKEWVGDVSAGLALAWEDWQVTYAAVQRSREFDGQEEQDKFGSITLSKRF
;
A
#
# COMPACT_ATOMS: atom_id res chain seq x y z
N MET A 1 -1.56 -8.52 43.19
CA MET A 1 -0.70 -9.46 42.44
C MET A 1 -1.21 -9.45 41.01
N LYS A 2 -0.40 -8.93 40.08
CA LYS A 2 -0.75 -8.78 38.66
C LYS A 2 -0.42 -10.10 37.97
N ASP A 3 -1.44 -10.78 37.45
CA ASP A 3 -1.26 -11.94 36.59
C ASP A 3 -0.91 -11.47 35.17
N THR A 4 0.36 -11.57 34.80
CA THR A 4 0.81 -11.46 33.41
C THR A 4 0.34 -12.69 32.61
N PRO A 5 -0.35 -12.54 31.47
CA PRO A 5 -0.69 -13.68 30.64
C PRO A 5 0.57 -14.26 29.98
N PRO A 6 0.61 -15.57 29.71
CA PRO A 6 1.80 -16.23 29.20
C PRO A 6 2.10 -15.80 27.76
N LEU A 7 3.37 -15.46 27.50
CA LEU A 7 4.02 -15.07 26.25
C LEU A 7 3.81 -16.03 25.04
N ARG A 8 3.02 -17.10 25.20
CA ARG A 8 2.86 -18.18 24.21
C ARG A 8 1.82 -17.90 23.13
N TRP A 9 0.93 -16.93 23.32
CA TRP A 9 -0.18 -16.66 22.40
C TRP A 9 0.12 -15.58 21.35
N GLN A 10 1.17 -14.78 21.52
CA GLN A 10 1.60 -13.75 20.56
C GLN A 10 2.41 -14.31 19.37
N LEU A 11 2.83 -15.58 19.44
CA LEU A 11 3.68 -16.21 18.41
C LEU A 11 2.92 -17.12 17.43
N LEU A 12 1.65 -17.44 17.70
CA LEU A 12 0.86 -18.33 16.84
C LEU A 12 0.65 -17.82 15.39
N PRO A 13 0.33 -16.53 15.13
CA PRO A 13 0.28 -16.04 13.76
C PRO A 13 1.68 -16.05 13.11
N LEU A 14 2.73 -15.82 13.89
CA LEU A 14 4.13 -15.80 13.43
C LEU A 14 4.61 -17.21 13.02
N VAL A 15 4.23 -18.23 13.77
CA VAL A 15 4.57 -19.64 13.49
C VAL A 15 3.80 -20.17 12.26
N ALA A 16 2.53 -19.78 12.08
CA ALA A 16 1.74 -20.16 10.91
C ALA A 16 2.29 -19.51 9.61
N VAL A 17 2.73 -18.25 9.69
CA VAL A 17 3.42 -17.55 8.59
C VAL A 17 4.75 -18.25 8.25
N VAL A 18 5.53 -18.67 9.25
CA VAL A 18 6.82 -19.37 9.04
C VAL A 18 6.65 -20.74 8.35
N THR A 19 5.56 -21.48 8.62
CA THR A 19 5.31 -22.77 7.96
C THR A 19 4.82 -22.63 6.51
N LEU A 20 4.04 -21.60 6.19
CA LEU A 20 3.63 -21.29 4.80
C LEU A 20 4.81 -20.77 3.96
N LEU A 21 5.75 -20.09 4.61
CA LEU A 21 7.00 -19.60 4.00
C LEU A 21 7.92 -20.70 3.49
N SER A 22 7.86 -21.89 4.08
CA SER A 22 8.73 -23.02 3.72
C SER A 22 8.34 -23.63 2.36
N THR A 23 7.08 -23.49 1.94
CA THR A 23 6.56 -24.08 0.69
C THR A 23 6.64 -23.13 -0.51
N LEU A 24 6.81 -21.82 -0.27
CA LEU A 24 7.01 -20.81 -1.33
C LEU A 24 8.48 -20.69 -1.77
N ALA A 25 9.40 -21.35 -1.06
CA ALA A 25 10.85 -21.32 -1.27
C ALA A 25 11.36 -22.06 -2.53
N GLN A 26 10.54 -22.21 -3.57
CA GLN A 26 10.92 -22.88 -4.83
C GLN A 26 11.17 -21.91 -6.00
N ALA A 27 11.18 -20.60 -5.76
CA ALA A 27 11.55 -19.60 -6.76
C ALA A 27 12.81 -18.86 -6.30
N ASP A 28 13.93 -19.08 -7.00
CA ASP A 28 15.15 -18.29 -6.86
C ASP A 28 14.81 -16.80 -7.08
N ASP A 29 15.28 -15.91 -6.20
CA ASP A 29 15.08 -14.45 -6.25
C ASP A 29 13.62 -13.97 -6.07
N SER A 30 12.84 -14.67 -5.23
CA SER A 30 11.53 -14.19 -4.79
C SER A 30 11.61 -13.43 -3.45
N VAL A 31 10.64 -12.56 -3.18
CA VAL A 31 10.53 -11.79 -1.94
C VAL A 31 9.11 -11.86 -1.40
N LEU A 32 8.97 -12.30 -0.15
CA LEU A 32 7.71 -12.14 0.59
C LEU A 32 7.79 -10.88 1.45
N SER A 33 6.79 -10.02 1.35
CA SER A 33 6.63 -8.81 2.14
C SER A 33 5.30 -8.82 2.90
N ILE A 34 5.37 -8.40 4.16
CA ILE A 34 4.20 -8.15 5.01
C ILE A 34 4.27 -6.68 5.44
N LYS A 35 3.25 -5.91 5.07
CA LYS A 35 3.10 -4.50 5.42
C LYS A 35 1.93 -4.33 6.37
N HIS A 36 2.15 -3.54 7.42
CA HIS A 36 1.10 -3.01 8.26
C HIS A 36 1.19 -1.48 8.26
N ALA A 37 0.06 -0.83 8.03
CA ALA A 37 -0.08 0.62 8.00
C ALA A 37 -1.17 1.06 8.98
N ASN A 38 -0.97 2.18 9.65
CA ASN A 38 -1.88 2.72 10.66
C ASN A 38 -1.53 4.21 10.89
N ASP A 39 -2.55 5.00 11.22
CA ASP A 39 -2.46 6.42 11.59
C ASP A 39 -1.56 6.67 12.82
N GLY A 40 -1.75 5.89 13.88
CA GLY A 40 -0.97 5.89 15.12
C GLY A 40 0.55 5.64 14.96
N MET A 41 1.02 5.23 13.78
CA MET A 41 2.44 5.10 13.47
C MET A 41 3.13 6.40 13.02
N ALA A 42 2.35 7.43 12.69
CA ALA A 42 2.85 8.73 12.22
C ALA A 42 2.27 9.92 13.01
N SER A 43 1.13 9.76 13.68
CA SER A 43 0.54 10.77 14.58
C SER A 43 0.03 10.15 15.88
N SER A 44 -0.19 11.00 16.88
CA SER A 44 -0.93 10.66 18.10
C SER A 44 -2.44 10.84 17.97
N ASP A 45 -2.88 11.37 16.83
CA ASP A 45 -4.27 11.73 16.55
C ASP A 45 -4.92 10.59 15.76
N ASP A 46 -6.14 10.21 16.16
CA ASP A 46 -6.96 9.20 15.47
C ASP A 46 -7.39 9.79 14.13
N GLY A 47 -6.85 9.25 13.04
CA GLY A 47 -7.09 9.73 11.69
C GLY A 47 -8.12 8.87 10.96
N HIS A 48 -8.40 9.28 9.72
CA HIS A 48 -9.44 8.62 8.92
C HIS A 48 -9.00 7.32 8.24
N PHE A 49 -7.71 6.97 8.32
CA PHE A 49 -7.13 5.72 7.86
C PHE A 49 -6.68 4.89 9.07
N THR A 50 -7.56 3.99 9.52
CA THR A 50 -7.33 3.24 10.77
C THR A 50 -6.31 2.13 10.59
N SER A 51 -6.39 1.35 9.51
CA SER A 51 -5.48 0.20 9.35
C SER A 51 -5.40 -0.28 7.91
N GLY A 52 -4.22 -0.73 7.51
CA GLY A 52 -4.00 -1.48 6.29
C GLY A 52 -3.07 -2.65 6.51
N PHE A 53 -3.43 -3.81 5.99
CA PHE A 53 -2.58 -4.99 5.92
C PHE A 53 -2.34 -5.35 4.45
N GLU A 54 -1.09 -5.62 4.09
CA GLU A 54 -0.75 -6.12 2.76
C GLU A 54 0.22 -7.29 2.86
N LEU A 55 -0.13 -8.38 2.20
CA LEU A 55 0.74 -9.49 1.89
C LEU A 55 1.12 -9.40 0.41
N ASN A 56 2.41 -9.39 0.12
CA ASN A 56 2.92 -9.25 -1.23
C ASN A 56 4.02 -10.28 -1.48
N TRP A 57 3.82 -11.14 -2.48
CA TRP A 57 4.84 -12.08 -2.95
C TRP A 57 5.31 -11.67 -4.34
N THR A 58 6.52 -11.14 -4.40
CA THR A 58 7.18 -10.67 -5.62
C THR A 58 8.17 -11.73 -6.12
N PHE A 59 8.23 -11.96 -7.43
CA PHE A 59 9.06 -12.99 -8.05
C PHE A 59 9.43 -12.60 -9.48
N GLN A 60 10.48 -13.21 -10.02
CA GLN A 60 10.81 -13.09 -11.44
C GLN A 60 9.95 -14.10 -12.24
N PRO A 61 9.10 -13.64 -13.19
CA PRO A 61 8.26 -14.54 -13.96
C PRO A 61 9.10 -15.35 -14.97
N GLU A 62 8.82 -16.65 -15.11
CA GLU A 62 9.41 -17.45 -16.18
C GLU A 62 8.95 -16.97 -17.56
N ALA A 63 9.82 -17.09 -18.58
CA ALA A 63 9.55 -16.57 -19.93
C ALA A 63 8.25 -17.11 -20.58
N GLN A 64 7.81 -18.32 -20.21
CA GLN A 64 6.60 -18.95 -20.73
C GLN A 64 5.38 -18.87 -19.79
N SER A 65 5.55 -18.25 -18.62
CA SER A 65 4.50 -18.11 -17.60
C SER A 65 3.33 -17.26 -18.10
N TRP A 66 2.16 -17.45 -17.48
CA TRP A 66 0.98 -16.67 -17.84
C TRP A 66 1.12 -15.19 -17.47
N THR A 67 1.90 -14.85 -16.44
CA THR A 67 2.16 -13.45 -16.04
C THR A 67 3.01 -12.74 -17.09
N GLN A 68 4.03 -13.43 -17.65
CA GLN A 68 4.79 -12.92 -18.78
C GLN A 68 3.92 -12.77 -20.02
N ARG A 69 3.07 -13.76 -20.33
CA ARG A 69 2.13 -13.68 -21.47
C ARG A 69 1.17 -12.51 -21.32
N LEU A 70 0.66 -12.26 -20.11
CA LEU A 70 -0.20 -11.12 -19.81
C LEU A 70 0.53 -9.79 -20.08
N ALA A 71 1.79 -9.65 -19.64
CA ALA A 71 2.60 -8.46 -19.93
C ALA A 71 2.75 -8.25 -21.44
N THR A 72 3.19 -9.27 -22.17
CA THR A 72 3.45 -9.19 -23.63
C THR A 72 2.17 -9.09 -24.48
N ALA A 73 1.00 -9.33 -23.91
CA ALA A 73 -0.28 -9.16 -24.61
C ALA A 73 -0.76 -7.70 -24.61
N LEU A 74 -0.19 -6.86 -23.74
CA LEU A 74 -0.47 -5.44 -23.68
C LEU A 74 0.42 -4.67 -24.68
N PRO A 75 0.01 -3.46 -25.10
CA PRO A 75 0.86 -2.63 -25.94
C PRO A 75 2.18 -2.28 -25.24
N ASP A 76 3.31 -2.37 -25.95
CA ASP A 76 4.65 -2.00 -25.47
C ASP A 76 4.72 -0.58 -24.88
N SER A 77 3.83 0.32 -25.33
CA SER A 77 3.72 1.68 -24.79
C SER A 77 3.27 1.70 -23.32
N LEU A 78 2.56 0.66 -22.86
CA LEU A 78 2.17 0.45 -21.47
C LEU A 78 3.24 -0.36 -20.75
N ILE A 79 3.47 -1.59 -21.19
CA ILE A 79 4.45 -2.53 -20.66
C ILE A 79 4.83 -3.51 -21.78
N GLY A 80 6.12 -3.72 -22.04
CA GLY A 80 6.58 -4.67 -23.08
C GLY A 80 6.82 -6.07 -22.53
N SER A 81 7.26 -6.17 -21.28
CA SER A 81 7.62 -7.40 -20.59
C SER A 81 7.54 -7.22 -19.07
N ALA A 82 7.47 -8.31 -18.31
CA ALA A 82 7.54 -8.26 -16.86
C ALA A 82 8.92 -8.74 -16.39
N ASP A 83 9.76 -7.81 -15.93
CA ASP A 83 11.02 -8.16 -15.26
C ASP A 83 10.74 -8.81 -13.90
N MET A 84 9.71 -8.32 -13.21
CA MET A 84 9.19 -8.88 -11.98
C MET A 84 7.67 -8.90 -12.01
N ALA A 85 7.06 -9.82 -11.27
CA ALA A 85 5.63 -9.86 -11.01
C ALA A 85 5.36 -10.01 -9.52
N ALA A 86 4.16 -9.64 -9.07
CA ALA A 86 3.75 -9.83 -7.69
C ALA A 86 2.29 -10.25 -7.57
N PHE A 87 2.02 -11.14 -6.60
CA PHE A 87 0.68 -11.37 -6.08
C PHE A 87 0.49 -10.58 -4.80
N ARG A 88 -0.61 -9.81 -4.73
CA ARG A 88 -0.96 -8.98 -3.59
C ARG A 88 -2.28 -9.43 -2.99
N LEU A 89 -2.37 -9.37 -1.67
CA LEU A 89 -3.61 -9.41 -0.91
C LEU A 89 -3.59 -8.22 0.05
N VAL A 90 -4.60 -7.38 -0.03
CA VAL A 90 -4.70 -6.13 0.73
C VAL A 90 -6.02 -6.09 1.48
N HIS A 91 -5.97 -5.68 2.74
CA HIS A 91 -7.13 -5.35 3.57
C HIS A 91 -6.96 -3.93 4.10
N GLN A 92 -7.99 -3.11 4.04
CA GLN A 92 -7.98 -1.72 4.51
C GLN A 92 -9.24 -1.41 5.30
N ILE A 93 -9.08 -0.56 6.30
CA ILE A 93 -10.12 -0.10 7.20
C ILE A 93 -10.09 1.44 7.24
N TYR A 94 -11.20 2.05 6.85
CA TYR A 94 -11.44 3.48 6.96
C TYR A 94 -12.60 3.72 7.91
N THR A 95 -12.48 4.72 8.77
CA THR A 95 -13.52 5.11 9.73
C THR A 95 -13.67 6.63 9.75
N PRO A 96 -14.84 7.15 10.19
CA PRO A 96 -14.93 8.50 10.73
C PRO A 96 -13.98 8.70 11.91
N ASN A 97 -13.73 9.95 12.30
CA ASN A 97 -12.92 10.28 13.48
C ASN A 97 -13.57 9.78 14.77
N ASN A 98 -14.87 10.02 14.94
CA ASN A 98 -15.58 9.59 16.15
C ASN A 98 -16.10 8.16 16.00
N ILE A 99 -15.25 7.20 16.36
CA ILE A 99 -15.61 5.78 16.21
C ILE A 99 -16.65 5.28 17.21
N GLU A 100 -16.85 5.96 18.34
CA GLU A 100 -17.80 5.56 19.38
C GLU A 100 -19.25 5.93 19.04
N GLN A 101 -19.46 6.84 18.08
CA GLN A 101 -20.78 7.23 17.63
C GLN A 101 -21.46 6.08 16.87
N ARG A 102 -22.65 5.70 17.35
CA ARG A 102 -23.48 4.62 16.75
C ARG A 102 -24.24 5.05 15.51
N GLY A 103 -24.75 6.28 15.50
CA GLY A 103 -25.49 6.81 14.37
C GLY A 103 -24.56 7.17 13.23
N LEU A 104 -25.13 7.35 12.05
CA LEU A 104 -24.42 7.91 10.91
C LEU A 104 -23.84 9.30 11.27
N ILE A 105 -22.62 9.57 10.84
CA ILE A 105 -21.98 10.90 10.91
C ILE A 105 -22.00 11.47 9.49
N GLU A 106 -22.92 12.39 9.24
CA GLU A 106 -23.20 12.86 7.87
C GLU A 106 -22.05 13.71 7.28
N ASP A 107 -21.34 14.46 8.12
CA ASP A 107 -20.25 15.35 7.69
C ASP A 107 -18.85 14.70 7.75
N ASP A 108 -18.77 13.38 7.97
CA ASP A 108 -17.52 12.61 8.05
C ASP A 108 -17.60 11.36 7.17
N ARG A 109 -16.45 10.81 6.80
CA ARG A 109 -16.38 9.72 5.82
C ARG A 109 -17.13 8.46 6.28
N PRO A 110 -17.65 7.65 5.35
CA PRO A 110 -18.19 6.34 5.67
C PRO A 110 -17.19 5.40 6.34
N TYR A 111 -17.70 4.53 7.21
CA TYR A 111 -17.00 3.29 7.52
C TYR A 111 -16.86 2.47 6.24
N ALA A 112 -15.65 2.06 5.91
CA ALA A 112 -15.38 1.23 4.75
C ALA A 112 -14.34 0.17 5.08
N GLY A 113 -14.78 -1.09 5.03
CA GLY A 113 -13.90 -2.25 5.03
C GLY A 113 -13.67 -2.71 3.60
N ILE A 114 -12.41 -2.82 3.18
CA ILE A 114 -12.03 -3.20 1.82
C ILE A 114 -11.10 -4.40 1.88
N VAL A 115 -11.34 -5.39 1.02
CA VAL A 115 -10.39 -6.48 0.77
C VAL A 115 -10.25 -6.70 -0.74
N TYR A 116 -9.02 -6.75 -1.23
CA TYR A 116 -8.77 -7.05 -2.64
C TYR A 116 -7.48 -7.84 -2.81
N GLY A 117 -7.46 -8.66 -3.86
CA GLY A 117 -6.26 -9.31 -4.36
C GLY A 117 -5.91 -8.77 -5.74
N GLY A 118 -4.66 -8.89 -6.13
CA GLY A 118 -4.23 -8.39 -7.42
C GLY A 118 -2.93 -8.97 -7.91
N ILE A 119 -2.69 -8.78 -9.21
CA ILE A 119 -1.39 -9.00 -9.84
C ILE A 119 -0.73 -7.64 -10.09
N SER A 120 0.59 -7.59 -9.92
CA SER A 120 1.41 -6.47 -10.39
C SER A 120 2.46 -6.97 -11.35
N LEU A 121 2.72 -6.18 -12.39
CA LEU A 121 3.77 -6.41 -13.36
C LEU A 121 4.70 -5.21 -13.34
N TYR A 122 6.00 -5.46 -13.36
CA TYR A 122 7.01 -4.43 -13.27
C TYR A 122 8.02 -4.53 -14.42
N GLU A 123 8.39 -3.39 -14.99
CA GLU A 123 9.35 -3.30 -16.10
C GLU A 123 10.33 -2.15 -15.86
N ASP A 124 11.62 -2.39 -16.13
CA ASP A 124 12.69 -1.41 -16.20
C ASP A 124 13.23 -1.28 -17.61
N VAL A 125 13.11 -0.08 -18.18
CA VAL A 125 13.70 0.25 -19.49
C VAL A 125 14.83 1.25 -19.30
N PRO A 126 16.09 0.90 -19.64
CA PRO A 126 17.18 1.85 -19.67
C PRO A 126 16.94 2.95 -20.73
N MET A 127 17.14 4.21 -20.34
CA MET A 127 16.94 5.40 -21.17
C MET A 127 18.16 6.32 -21.08
N GLY A 128 19.32 5.82 -21.53
CA GLY A 128 20.60 6.53 -21.41
C GLY A 128 21.02 6.64 -19.94
N ASN A 129 21.15 7.86 -19.43
CA ASN A 129 21.46 8.12 -18.02
C ASN A 129 20.23 7.99 -17.09
N TRP A 130 19.06 7.72 -17.66
CA TRP A 130 17.82 7.54 -16.92
C TRP A 130 17.38 6.07 -16.98
N ARG A 131 16.56 5.66 -16.03
CA ARG A 131 15.81 4.39 -16.05
C ARG A 131 14.33 4.68 -15.93
N GLN A 132 13.53 4.20 -16.86
CA GLN A 132 12.08 4.21 -16.74
C GLN A 132 11.63 2.95 -16.02
N ALA A 133 11.02 3.10 -14.85
CA ALA A 133 10.33 2.03 -14.14
C ALA A 133 8.82 2.15 -14.38
N THR A 134 8.18 1.08 -14.84
CA THR A 134 6.73 0.97 -14.98
C THR A 134 6.20 -0.05 -14.00
N ASP A 135 5.14 0.32 -13.28
CA ASP A 135 4.36 -0.56 -12.41
C ASP A 135 2.93 -0.63 -12.96
N LEU A 136 2.43 -1.82 -13.25
CA LEU A 136 1.04 -2.06 -13.69
C LEU A 136 0.34 -2.98 -12.69
N HIS A 137 -0.83 -2.57 -12.23
CA HIS A 137 -1.61 -3.25 -11.20
C HIS A 137 -3.01 -3.57 -11.70
N LEU A 138 -3.44 -4.81 -11.47
CA LEU A 138 -4.80 -5.27 -11.73
C LEU A 138 -5.35 -5.84 -10.42
N ASP A 139 -6.38 -5.21 -9.90
CA ASP A 139 -6.98 -5.52 -8.60
C ASP A 139 -8.45 -5.94 -8.76
N ILE A 140 -8.83 -6.98 -8.02
CA ILE A 140 -10.21 -7.42 -7.85
C ILE A 140 -10.49 -7.67 -6.38
N GLY A 141 -11.66 -7.26 -5.90
CA GLY A 141 -11.99 -7.40 -4.49
C GLY A 141 -13.41 -7.02 -4.18
N LEU A 142 -13.63 -6.54 -2.97
CA LEU A 142 -14.89 -6.00 -2.52
C LEU A 142 -14.71 -4.95 -1.42
N VAL A 143 -15.70 -4.05 -1.32
CA VAL A 143 -15.96 -3.23 -0.14
C VAL A 143 -17.19 -3.78 0.57
N GLY A 144 -17.27 -3.57 1.89
CA GLY A 144 -18.49 -3.76 2.68
C GLY A 144 -18.36 -4.81 3.80
N PRO A 145 -19.48 -5.22 4.43
CA PRO A 145 -19.48 -6.15 5.55
C PRO A 145 -18.75 -7.48 5.29
N SER A 146 -18.77 -7.96 4.03
CA SER A 146 -18.07 -9.18 3.63
C SER A 146 -16.54 -9.09 3.72
N SER A 147 -15.98 -7.88 3.87
CA SER A 147 -14.55 -7.67 4.14
C SER A 147 -14.14 -8.03 5.58
N LEU A 148 -15.11 -8.23 6.48
CA LEU A 148 -14.91 -8.52 7.90
C LEU A 148 -14.12 -7.45 8.68
N ALA A 149 -14.04 -6.24 8.16
CA ALA A 149 -13.30 -5.15 8.80
C ALA A 149 -13.82 -4.81 10.21
N ASP A 150 -15.14 -4.83 10.43
CA ASP A 150 -15.76 -4.65 11.76
C ASP A 150 -15.20 -5.65 12.78
N SER A 151 -15.27 -6.94 12.46
CA SER A 151 -14.77 -8.02 13.32
C SER A 151 -13.29 -7.88 13.62
N ILE A 152 -12.48 -7.57 12.59
CA ILE A 152 -11.03 -7.40 12.72
C ILE A 152 -10.71 -6.21 13.61
N GLN A 153 -11.29 -5.03 13.34
CA GLN A 153 -11.03 -3.82 14.10
C GLN A 153 -11.44 -4.00 15.57
N ARG A 154 -12.65 -4.53 15.83
CA ARG A 154 -13.11 -4.79 17.19
C ARG A 154 -12.19 -5.74 17.95
N GLU A 155 -11.66 -6.76 17.29
CA GLU A 155 -10.76 -7.72 17.92
C GLU A 155 -9.39 -7.08 18.22
N VAL A 156 -8.86 -6.28 17.31
CA VAL A 156 -7.63 -5.51 17.55
C VAL A 156 -7.83 -4.56 18.72
N HIS A 157 -8.89 -3.76 18.72
CA HIS A 157 -9.20 -2.80 19.80
C HIS A 157 -9.41 -3.51 21.15
N ARG A 158 -9.98 -4.71 21.14
CA ARG A 158 -10.12 -5.54 22.35
C ARG A 158 -8.76 -6.00 22.89
N ILE A 159 -7.81 -6.33 22.02
CA ILE A 159 -6.46 -6.77 22.40
C ILE A 159 -5.59 -5.59 22.86
N THR A 160 -5.75 -4.42 22.23
CA THR A 160 -4.98 -3.21 22.54
C THR A 160 -5.60 -2.33 23.61
N GLU A 161 -6.78 -2.69 24.12
CA GLU A 161 -7.56 -1.90 25.10
C GLU A 161 -7.93 -0.49 24.57
N SER A 162 -8.23 -0.39 23.27
CA SER A 162 -8.65 0.85 22.60
C SER A 162 -10.18 1.02 22.58
N ASP A 163 -10.65 2.23 22.30
CA ASP A 163 -12.08 2.56 22.28
C ASP A 163 -12.85 1.72 21.25
N ARG A 164 -14.04 1.25 21.61
CA ARG A 164 -14.75 0.26 20.79
C ARG A 164 -15.52 0.95 19.65
N PRO A 165 -15.22 0.63 18.37
CA PRO A 165 -15.95 1.21 17.25
C PRO A 165 -17.41 0.76 17.29
N SER A 166 -18.36 1.68 17.14
CA SER A 166 -19.78 1.42 17.34
C SER A 166 -20.65 1.83 16.15
N GLY A 167 -20.06 2.40 15.10
CA GLY A 167 -20.76 2.88 13.90
C GLY A 167 -20.80 1.93 12.71
N TRP A 168 -20.22 0.72 12.80
CA TRP A 168 -20.09 -0.25 11.70
C TRP A 168 -21.40 -0.70 11.03
N ASP A 169 -22.54 -0.51 11.68
CA ASP A 169 -23.87 -0.75 11.09
C ASP A 169 -24.18 0.25 9.96
N ASN A 170 -23.45 1.38 9.88
CA ASN A 170 -23.58 2.42 8.85
C ASN A 170 -22.48 2.35 7.77
N GLN A 171 -21.72 1.24 7.70
CA GLN A 171 -20.66 1.09 6.71
C GLN A 171 -21.19 1.00 5.27
N LEU A 172 -20.30 1.21 4.30
CA LEU A 172 -20.59 0.95 2.89
C LEU A 172 -21.08 -0.49 2.68
N GLY A 173 -22.04 -0.68 1.77
CA GLY A 173 -22.60 -1.99 1.48
C GLY A 173 -21.70 -2.85 0.60
N ASP A 174 -21.96 -4.16 0.58
CA ASP A 174 -21.20 -5.09 -0.25
C ASP A 174 -21.24 -4.72 -1.74
N GLU A 175 -20.06 -4.51 -2.31
CA GLU A 175 -19.86 -4.20 -3.73
C GLU A 175 -18.53 -4.75 -4.22
N ALA A 176 -18.54 -5.38 -5.39
CA ALA A 176 -17.33 -5.86 -6.03
C ALA A 176 -16.46 -4.70 -6.51
N ILE A 177 -15.15 -4.83 -6.31
CA ILE A 177 -14.14 -3.88 -6.76
C ILE A 177 -13.40 -4.45 -7.97
N VAL A 178 -13.20 -3.62 -8.98
CA VAL A 178 -12.22 -3.84 -10.05
C VAL A 178 -11.46 -2.55 -10.26
N ASN A 179 -10.13 -2.62 -10.25
CA ASN A 179 -9.28 -1.46 -10.41
C ASN A 179 -8.05 -1.79 -11.25
N VAL A 180 -7.70 -0.92 -12.19
CA VAL A 180 -6.45 -0.96 -12.93
C VAL A 180 -5.67 0.30 -12.62
N ALA A 181 -4.40 0.17 -12.24
CA ALA A 181 -3.54 1.31 -11.99
C ALA A 181 -2.19 1.14 -12.68
N MET A 182 -1.64 2.24 -13.17
CA MET A 182 -0.30 2.27 -13.76
C MET A 182 0.49 3.44 -13.19
N ARG A 183 1.74 3.19 -12.81
CA ARG A 183 2.72 4.22 -12.45
C ARG A 183 3.91 4.12 -13.38
N ARG A 184 4.42 5.27 -13.82
CA ARG A 184 5.68 5.38 -14.55
C ARG A 184 6.58 6.39 -13.84
N GLN A 185 7.82 6.00 -13.60
CA GLN A 185 8.80 6.77 -12.85
C GLN A 185 10.12 6.80 -13.63
N TRP A 186 10.72 7.98 -13.77
CA TRP A 186 12.00 8.13 -14.47
C TRP A 186 13.11 8.47 -13.48
N TRP A 187 13.98 7.52 -13.18
CA TRP A 187 15.08 7.70 -12.23
C TRP A 187 16.35 8.14 -12.94
N TYR A 188 16.94 9.25 -12.50
CA TYR A 188 18.33 9.58 -12.71
C TYR A 188 19.12 9.22 -11.45
N SER A 189 20.16 8.40 -11.60
CA SER A 189 21.00 7.95 -10.49
C SER A 189 22.43 8.44 -10.66
N SER A 190 23.04 8.92 -9.58
CA SER A 190 24.43 9.36 -9.55
C SER A 190 25.12 9.01 -8.23
N PRO A 191 26.43 8.73 -8.23
CA PRO A 191 27.17 8.48 -6.99
C PRO A 191 27.23 9.74 -6.11
N LEU A 192 26.92 9.59 -4.81
CA LEU A 192 27.02 10.64 -3.80
C LEU A 192 27.46 10.04 -2.45
N MET A 193 28.60 10.49 -1.94
CA MET A 193 29.16 10.07 -0.63
C MET A 193 29.27 8.54 -0.46
N GLY A 194 29.70 7.82 -1.51
CA GLY A 194 29.83 6.36 -1.49
C GLY A 194 28.50 5.60 -1.55
N LYS A 195 27.39 6.29 -1.83
CA LYS A 195 26.05 5.76 -2.05
C LYS A 195 25.49 6.23 -3.39
N GLN A 196 24.29 5.77 -3.75
CA GLN A 196 23.55 6.25 -4.91
C GLN A 196 22.56 7.32 -4.48
N PHE A 197 22.58 8.46 -5.16
CA PHE A 197 21.52 9.46 -5.11
C PHE A 197 20.69 9.34 -6.38
N ALA A 198 19.45 8.89 -6.22
CA ALA A 198 18.48 8.72 -7.28
C ALA A 198 17.34 9.72 -7.13
N HIS A 199 16.89 10.33 -8.21
CA HIS A 199 15.72 11.22 -8.19
C HIS A 199 14.99 11.19 -9.52
N GLY A 200 13.71 11.57 -9.52
CA GLY A 200 12.90 11.40 -10.71
C GLY A 200 11.47 11.92 -10.60
N PRO A 201 10.88 12.41 -11.71
CA PRO A 201 9.45 12.64 -11.80
C PRO A 201 8.70 11.33 -12.05
N SER A 202 7.50 11.22 -11.51
CA SER A 202 6.55 10.14 -11.78
C SER A 202 5.23 10.67 -12.29
N VAL A 203 4.52 9.84 -13.04
CA VAL A 203 3.09 9.99 -13.32
C VAL A 203 2.39 8.69 -12.99
N SER A 204 1.15 8.76 -12.51
CA SER A 204 0.32 7.57 -12.39
C SER A 204 -1.13 7.84 -12.72
N ALA A 205 -1.87 6.79 -13.03
CA ALA A 205 -3.31 6.86 -13.22
C ALA A 205 -3.95 5.56 -12.72
N ALA A 206 -5.18 5.68 -12.24
CA ALA A 206 -6.02 4.54 -11.92
C ALA A 206 -7.40 4.70 -12.58
N LEU A 207 -7.99 3.58 -12.96
CA LEU A 207 -9.34 3.49 -13.49
C LEU A 207 -10.02 2.28 -12.88
N GLY A 208 -11.15 2.53 -12.24
CA GLY A 208 -11.92 1.51 -11.54
C GLY A 208 -12.93 2.14 -10.61
N ASN A 209 -13.73 1.28 -9.97
CA ASN A 209 -14.71 1.76 -9.01
C ASN A 209 -14.11 2.02 -7.61
N LEU A 210 -12.95 1.44 -7.28
CA LEU A 210 -12.23 1.78 -6.05
C LEU A 210 -11.60 3.18 -6.15
N TYR A 211 -10.77 3.40 -7.17
CA TYR A 211 -10.15 4.69 -7.43
C TYR A 211 -10.18 5.02 -8.93
N THR A 212 -10.50 6.27 -9.27
CA THR A 212 -10.21 6.83 -10.60
C THR A 212 -9.45 8.13 -10.43
N TYR A 213 -8.21 8.17 -10.91
CA TYR A 213 -7.34 9.33 -10.75
C TYR A 213 -6.29 9.48 -11.84
N ALA A 214 -5.72 10.68 -11.88
CA ALA A 214 -4.41 10.95 -12.47
C ALA A 214 -3.52 11.62 -11.43
N SER A 215 -2.23 11.33 -11.43
CA SER A 215 -1.26 11.93 -10.51
C SER A 215 0.05 12.27 -11.22
N ALA A 216 0.75 13.22 -10.63
CA ALA A 216 2.14 13.51 -10.94
C ALA A 216 2.90 13.72 -9.64
N GLY A 217 4.16 13.30 -9.60
CA GLY A 217 4.98 13.40 -8.40
C GLY A 217 6.45 13.53 -8.71
N TYR A 218 7.23 13.72 -7.66
CA TYR A 218 8.68 13.73 -7.73
C TYR A 218 9.24 13.02 -6.50
N SER A 219 10.23 12.17 -6.73
CA SER A 219 10.82 11.35 -5.68
C SER A 219 12.34 11.52 -5.64
N VAL A 220 12.89 11.38 -4.44
CA VAL A 220 14.33 11.33 -4.19
C VAL A 220 14.64 10.14 -3.30
N ARG A 221 15.82 9.54 -3.49
CA ARG A 221 16.35 8.46 -2.68
C ARG A 221 17.86 8.57 -2.56
N TRP A 222 18.38 8.33 -1.37
CA TRP A 222 19.81 8.31 -1.11
C TRP A 222 20.18 7.09 -0.27
N GLY A 223 21.10 6.27 -0.75
CA GLY A 223 21.52 5.04 -0.07
C GLY A 223 22.05 3.99 -1.02
N ASP A 224 22.01 2.72 -0.63
CA ASP A 224 22.34 1.63 -1.55
C ASP A 224 21.20 1.42 -2.59
N GLU A 225 21.54 0.77 -3.70
CA GLU A 225 20.69 0.68 -4.88
C GLU A 225 19.41 -0.13 -4.63
N ALA A 226 18.28 0.39 -5.13
CA ALA A 226 17.01 -0.31 -5.22
C ALA A 226 16.24 0.10 -6.49
N PRO A 227 15.18 -0.62 -6.89
CA PRO A 227 14.44 -0.28 -8.11
C PRO A 227 13.47 0.91 -7.95
N SER A 228 12.92 1.13 -6.75
CA SER A 228 11.98 2.24 -6.49
C SER A 228 12.00 2.65 -5.01
N ILE A 229 10.98 3.40 -4.59
CA ILE A 229 10.66 3.74 -3.21
C ILE A 229 9.29 3.15 -2.84
N PRO A 230 9.02 2.85 -1.56
CA PRO A 230 7.70 2.40 -1.11
C PRO A 230 6.60 3.40 -1.47
N THR A 231 5.46 2.87 -1.88
CA THR A 231 4.23 3.63 -2.15
C THR A 231 3.14 3.26 -1.14
N LEU A 232 2.24 4.19 -0.89
CA LEU A 232 1.08 4.02 -0.02
C LEU A 232 -0.20 4.36 -0.78
N THR A 233 -1.33 3.85 -0.27
CA THR A 233 -2.67 4.08 -0.83
C THR A 233 -2.85 5.57 -1.12
N PRO A 234 -3.40 6.01 -2.26
CA PRO A 234 -4.10 5.21 -3.29
C PRO A 234 -3.17 4.61 -4.37
N SER A 235 -1.86 4.82 -4.31
CA SER A 235 -0.92 4.15 -5.21
C SER A 235 -0.67 2.72 -4.70
N PRO A 236 -0.94 1.67 -5.50
CA PRO A 236 -0.61 0.30 -5.11
C PRO A 236 0.91 0.13 -4.87
N GLY A 237 1.28 -0.90 -4.10
CA GLY A 237 2.65 -1.17 -3.71
C GLY A 237 3.61 -1.30 -4.90
N SER A 238 4.80 -0.71 -4.78
CA SER A 238 5.88 -0.77 -5.78
C SER A 238 6.92 -1.85 -5.43
N ARG A 239 7.88 -2.11 -6.33
CA ARG A 239 9.09 -2.87 -6.00
C ARG A 239 10.20 -1.95 -5.48
N TYR A 240 10.63 -2.14 -4.24
CA TYR A 240 11.59 -1.25 -3.57
C TYR A 240 12.64 -1.99 -2.72
N HIS A 241 12.80 -3.30 -2.98
CA HIS A 241 13.80 -4.13 -2.30
C HIS A 241 15.20 -3.81 -2.81
N MET A 242 16.14 -3.65 -1.87
CA MET A 242 17.54 -3.34 -2.17
C MET A 242 18.18 -4.50 -2.94
N THR A 243 19.02 -4.22 -3.94
CA THR A 243 19.54 -5.25 -4.85
C THR A 243 20.77 -6.00 -4.30
N GLY A 244 21.42 -5.47 -3.26
CA GLY A 244 22.54 -6.15 -2.62
C GLY A 244 22.09 -7.37 -1.80
N LYS A 245 23.03 -8.28 -1.56
CA LYS A 245 22.83 -9.51 -0.78
C LYS A 245 23.76 -9.63 0.43
N GLU A 246 24.76 -8.75 0.53
CA GLU A 246 25.80 -8.83 1.57
C GLU A 246 25.92 -7.52 2.34
N GLY A 247 26.15 -7.68 3.66
CA GLY A 247 26.36 -6.57 4.57
C GLY A 247 25.08 -5.79 4.91
N TRP A 248 25.27 -4.73 5.69
CA TRP A 248 24.19 -3.79 6.02
C TRP A 248 23.99 -2.81 4.87
N GLN A 249 22.75 -2.70 4.43
CA GLN A 249 22.34 -1.75 3.41
C GLN A 249 21.25 -0.83 3.96
N TRP A 250 21.20 0.40 3.47
CA TRP A 250 20.13 1.31 3.81
C TRP A 250 19.83 2.30 2.69
N TYR A 251 18.62 2.84 2.67
CA TYR A 251 18.33 4.06 1.93
C TYR A 251 17.30 4.92 2.66
N LEU A 252 17.44 6.23 2.50
CA LEU A 252 16.43 7.23 2.84
C LEU A 252 15.69 7.63 1.57
N PHE A 253 14.41 7.96 1.69
CA PHE A 253 13.63 8.46 0.57
C PHE A 253 12.65 9.54 1.01
N ALA A 254 12.25 10.35 0.03
CA ALA A 254 11.12 11.25 0.14
C ALA A 254 10.40 11.40 -1.20
N SER A 255 9.10 11.67 -1.17
CA SER A 255 8.32 12.02 -2.37
C SER A 255 7.29 13.09 -2.07
N VAL A 256 6.91 13.79 -3.13
CA VAL A 256 5.72 14.63 -3.15
C VAL A 256 4.90 14.20 -4.36
N ASP A 257 3.63 13.89 -4.14
CA ASP A 257 2.71 13.41 -5.17
C ASP A 257 1.44 14.26 -5.12
N GLY A 258 0.96 14.73 -6.27
CA GLY A 258 -0.29 15.47 -6.42
C GLY A 258 -1.27 14.68 -7.27
N TYR A 259 -2.50 14.56 -6.79
CA TYR A 259 -3.53 13.75 -7.40
C TYR A 259 -4.74 14.59 -7.80
N TYR A 260 -5.29 14.31 -8.98
CA TYR A 260 -6.65 14.64 -9.36
C TYR A 260 -7.53 13.41 -9.18
N MET A 261 -8.48 13.49 -8.25
CA MET A 261 -9.28 12.39 -7.73
C MET A 261 -10.71 12.50 -8.27
N ALA A 262 -10.99 11.76 -9.34
CA ALA A 262 -12.30 11.71 -9.98
C ALA A 262 -13.25 10.70 -9.32
N GLN A 263 -12.70 9.66 -8.69
CA GLN A 263 -13.46 8.71 -7.87
C GLN A 263 -12.61 8.18 -6.72
N ASN A 264 -13.22 8.07 -5.55
CA ASN A 264 -12.70 7.41 -4.36
C ASN A 264 -13.88 6.76 -3.63
N LEU A 265 -14.04 5.45 -3.78
CA LEU A 265 -15.14 4.66 -3.20
C LEU A 265 -15.30 4.86 -1.69
N THR A 266 -14.20 5.11 -0.98
CA THR A 266 -14.21 5.30 0.48
C THR A 266 -14.81 6.63 0.93
N LEU A 267 -15.03 7.54 -0.01
CA LEU A 267 -15.61 8.87 0.21
C LEU A 267 -16.93 9.04 -0.54
N ASP A 268 -16.99 8.55 -1.78
CA ASP A 268 -18.15 8.68 -2.66
C ASP A 268 -19.27 7.69 -2.35
N GLY A 269 -18.96 6.66 -1.56
CA GLY A 269 -19.87 5.56 -1.31
C GLY A 269 -19.91 4.53 -2.45
N ASN A 270 -20.89 3.64 -2.39
CA ASN A 270 -21.10 2.57 -3.35
C ASN A 270 -21.41 3.09 -4.76
N THR A 271 -20.85 2.45 -5.79
CA THR A 271 -21.06 2.83 -7.20
C THR A 271 -22.39 2.31 -7.74
N PHE A 272 -22.82 1.13 -7.29
CA PHE A 272 -23.99 0.45 -7.86
C PHE A 272 -25.25 0.54 -6.99
N ARG A 273 -25.19 1.24 -5.86
CA ARG A 273 -26.31 1.50 -4.95
C ARG A 273 -26.07 2.81 -4.21
N ASN A 274 -27.13 3.42 -3.70
CA ASN A 274 -26.98 4.56 -2.80
C ASN A 274 -26.43 4.09 -1.44
N SER A 275 -25.50 4.86 -0.90
CA SER A 275 -24.94 4.69 0.45
C SER A 275 -24.54 6.07 1.01
N HIS A 276 -23.99 6.10 2.22
CA HIS A 276 -23.35 7.30 2.74
C HIS A 276 -22.18 7.74 1.85
N SER A 277 -22.00 9.06 1.74
CA SER A 277 -20.93 9.71 0.97
C SER A 277 -20.64 11.09 1.54
N VAL A 278 -19.45 11.62 1.29
CA VAL A 278 -19.04 12.99 1.62
C VAL A 278 -18.51 13.73 0.40
N ASP A 279 -18.53 15.06 0.45
CA ASP A 279 -18.04 15.91 -0.64
C ASP A 279 -16.51 15.84 -0.74
N ARG A 280 -16.01 14.96 -1.62
CA ARG A 280 -14.57 14.78 -1.85
C ARG A 280 -13.93 16.03 -2.48
N LYS A 281 -12.72 16.36 -2.02
CA LYS A 281 -11.79 17.24 -2.71
C LYS A 281 -11.13 16.55 -3.90
N GLU A 282 -11.33 17.11 -5.08
CA GLU A 282 -10.73 16.56 -6.31
C GLU A 282 -9.20 16.68 -6.32
N TRP A 283 -8.60 17.62 -5.60
CA TRP A 283 -7.15 17.80 -5.55
C TRP A 283 -6.62 17.40 -4.18
N VAL A 284 -5.77 16.38 -4.16
CA VAL A 284 -5.13 15.83 -2.95
C VAL A 284 -3.62 15.81 -3.15
N GLY A 285 -2.86 16.22 -2.15
CA GLY A 285 -1.40 16.18 -2.15
C GLY A 285 -0.87 15.31 -1.01
N ASP A 286 0.13 14.48 -1.35
CA ASP A 286 0.86 13.66 -0.39
C ASP A 286 2.31 14.13 -0.29
N VAL A 287 2.84 14.15 0.93
CA VAL A 287 4.26 14.23 1.21
C VAL A 287 4.66 12.97 1.96
N SER A 288 5.63 12.24 1.43
CA SER A 288 6.06 10.95 1.96
C SER A 288 7.54 10.98 2.30
N ALA A 289 7.95 10.29 3.37
CA ALA A 289 9.36 10.06 3.69
C ALA A 289 9.56 8.74 4.44
N GLY A 290 10.77 8.19 4.38
CA GLY A 290 11.05 6.95 5.10
C GLY A 290 12.48 6.46 5.03
N LEU A 291 12.68 5.29 5.62
CA LEU A 291 13.96 4.60 5.76
C LEU A 291 13.76 3.11 5.49
N ALA A 292 14.61 2.54 4.65
CA ALA A 292 14.78 1.10 4.53
C ALA A 292 16.12 0.67 5.10
N LEU A 293 16.13 -0.43 5.83
CA LEU A 293 17.31 -1.12 6.34
C LEU A 293 17.26 -2.57 5.86
N ALA A 294 18.34 -3.07 5.28
CA ALA A 294 18.45 -4.46 4.87
C ALA A 294 19.74 -5.11 5.39
N TRP A 295 19.64 -6.40 5.70
CA TRP A 295 20.73 -7.25 6.16
C TRP A 295 20.47 -8.67 5.67
N GLU A 296 21.46 -9.27 5.00
CA GLU A 296 21.33 -10.59 4.39
C GLU A 296 20.08 -10.65 3.49
N ASP A 297 19.14 -11.56 3.76
CA ASP A 297 17.89 -11.73 3.02
C ASP A 297 16.73 -10.91 3.57
N TRP A 298 16.94 -10.10 4.62
CA TRP A 298 15.88 -9.35 5.28
C TRP A 298 15.93 -7.86 4.95
N GLN A 299 14.75 -7.25 4.84
CA GLN A 299 14.60 -5.80 4.78
C GLN A 299 13.44 -5.35 5.67
N VAL A 300 13.67 -4.30 6.45
CA VAL A 300 12.63 -3.56 7.17
C VAL A 300 12.54 -2.15 6.60
N THR A 301 11.31 -1.72 6.31
CA THR A 301 11.05 -0.39 5.75
C THR A 301 10.02 0.32 6.60
N TYR A 302 10.33 1.55 7.00
CA TYR A 302 9.37 2.48 7.58
C TYR A 302 9.08 3.59 6.58
N ALA A 303 7.80 3.91 6.41
CA ALA A 303 7.33 5.02 5.59
C ALA A 303 6.27 5.81 6.36
N ALA A 304 6.30 7.13 6.25
CA ALA A 304 5.29 8.03 6.78
C ALA A 304 4.77 8.92 5.65
N VAL A 305 3.47 9.19 5.66
CA VAL A 305 2.78 10.06 4.71
C VAL A 305 1.99 11.09 5.48
N GLN A 306 2.04 12.33 4.99
CA GLN A 306 1.10 13.38 5.33
C GLN A 306 0.28 13.71 4.08
N ARG A 307 -1.03 13.58 4.19
CA ARG A 307 -2.00 13.79 3.13
C ARG A 307 -2.81 15.06 3.40
N SER A 308 -2.95 15.91 2.40
CA SER A 308 -3.90 17.03 2.45
C SER A 308 -5.32 16.52 2.61
N ARG A 309 -6.21 17.34 3.18
CA ARG A 309 -7.64 16.99 3.31
C ARG A 309 -8.21 16.35 2.03
N GLU A 310 -8.98 15.28 2.21
CA GLU A 310 -9.59 14.49 1.13
C GLU A 310 -11.06 14.88 0.88
N PHE A 311 -11.75 15.49 1.83
CA PHE A 311 -13.17 15.87 1.71
C PHE A 311 -13.51 17.14 2.50
N ASP A 312 -14.69 17.70 2.26
CA ASP A 312 -15.26 18.82 3.02
C ASP A 312 -15.91 18.29 4.30
N GLY A 313 -15.63 18.94 5.44
CA GLY A 313 -15.95 18.41 6.78
C GLY A 313 -14.72 17.87 7.51
N GLN A 314 -13.66 17.50 6.78
CA GLN A 314 -12.39 17.09 7.38
C GLN A 314 -11.68 18.27 8.07
N GLU A 315 -11.48 18.17 9.38
CA GLU A 315 -10.87 19.24 10.20
C GLU A 315 -9.35 19.34 10.00
N GLU A 316 -8.66 18.19 9.99
CA GLU A 316 -7.19 18.11 9.95
C GLU A 316 -6.66 17.29 8.78
N GLN A 317 -5.35 17.42 8.50
CA GLN A 317 -4.67 16.60 7.49
C GLN A 317 -4.37 15.23 8.05
N ASP A 318 -4.60 14.18 7.27
CA ASP A 318 -4.30 12.83 7.70
C ASP A 318 -2.80 12.56 7.66
N LYS A 319 -2.32 11.85 8.68
CA LYS A 319 -0.96 11.31 8.74
C LYS A 319 -1.07 9.82 9.01
N PHE A 320 -0.30 9.03 8.29
CA PHE A 320 -0.24 7.59 8.56
C PHE A 320 1.12 7.03 8.21
N GLY A 321 1.50 5.99 8.95
CA GLY A 321 2.76 5.30 8.77
C GLY A 321 2.55 3.88 8.30
N SER A 322 3.62 3.27 7.82
CA SER A 322 3.67 1.84 7.54
C SER A 322 5.02 1.25 7.90
N ILE A 323 4.99 0.01 8.37
CA ILE A 323 6.16 -0.84 8.53
C ILE A 323 5.98 -2.04 7.62
N THR A 324 6.98 -2.29 6.78
CA THR A 324 7.08 -3.50 5.96
C THR A 324 8.25 -4.35 6.42
N LEU A 325 8.02 -5.64 6.63
CA LEU A 325 9.05 -6.65 6.78
C LEU A 325 9.08 -7.52 5.51
N SER A 326 10.27 -7.68 4.93
CA SER A 326 10.48 -8.43 3.71
C SER A 326 11.57 -9.48 3.91
N LYS A 327 11.38 -10.65 3.28
CA LYS A 327 12.35 -11.73 3.24
C LYS A 327 12.54 -12.21 1.79
N ARG A 328 13.78 -12.24 1.33
CA ARG A 328 14.22 -12.83 0.06
C ARG A 328 14.45 -14.34 0.21
N PHE A 329 14.22 -15.10 -0.87
CA PHE A 329 14.45 -16.55 -0.96
C PHE A 329 15.40 -16.89 -2.10
#